data_AF-A0A392QCZ4-F1
#
_entry.id   AF-A0A392QCZ4-F1
#
_cell.length_a   1.000
_cell.length_b   1.000
_cell.length_c   1.000
_cell.angle_alpha   90.00
_cell.angle_beta   90.00
_cell.angle_gamma   90.00
#
_symmetry.space_group_name_H-M   'P 1'
#
loop_
_entity.id
_entity.type
_entity.pdbx_description
1 polymer ?
#
loop_
_entity_poly.entity_id
_entity_poly.type
_entity_poly.pdbx_seq_one_letter_code
_entity_poly.pdbx_strand_id
1 'polypeptide(L)'
;MDLVSDINRAVKGNPWLIRNSWFMVFSWDRSINPKDLDFTHVPVWIQLWGLPLHCKTVAMGNLLGSQLGKVEEAALYDYPDKARIVKIKVQVNIEEPIRPGIFIGNSKDGITWVDFRYENLPMFCFTCGLVGHNEEKCEGPITEIIEGSVNPRG
;
A
#
# COMPACT_ATOMS: atom_id res chain seq x y z
N MET A 1 26.09 -7.09 18.56
CA MET A 1 25.10 -6.14 18.02
C MET A 1 25.76 -5.50 16.81
N ASP A 2 25.25 -5.78 15.61
CA ASP A 2 25.87 -5.35 14.34
C ASP A 2 25.13 -4.11 13.83
N LEU A 3 25.79 -2.95 13.93
CA LEU A 3 25.21 -1.64 13.61
C LEU A 3 24.66 -1.58 12.18
N VAL A 4 25.33 -2.23 11.22
CA VAL A 4 24.91 -2.24 9.81
C VAL A 4 23.60 -3.01 9.64
N SER A 5 23.51 -4.18 10.27
CA SER A 5 22.26 -4.97 10.29
C SER A 5 21.11 -4.22 10.97
N ASP A 6 21.37 -3.54 12.10
CA ASP A 6 20.35 -2.77 12.81
C ASP A 6 19.83 -1.58 11.98
N ILE A 7 20.71 -0.84 11.29
CA ILE A 7 20.33 0.24 10.36
C ILE A 7 19.50 -0.31 9.20
N ASN A 8 19.94 -1.40 8.59
CA ASN A 8 19.21 -2.03 7.48
C ASN A 8 17.81 -2.50 7.92
N ARG A 9 17.68 -3.05 9.13
CA ARG A 9 16.39 -3.43 9.69
C ARG A 9 15.49 -2.22 9.89
N ALA A 10 16.03 -1.12 10.43
CA ALA A 10 15.29 0.13 10.65
C ALA A 10 14.74 0.69 9.33
N VAL A 11 15.55 0.75 8.28
CA VAL A 11 15.14 1.29 6.97
C VAL A 11 14.18 0.35 6.23
N LYS A 12 14.45 -0.97 6.23
CA LYS A 12 13.57 -1.96 5.58
C LYS A 12 12.19 -2.03 6.20
N GLY A 13 12.07 -1.71 7.49
CA GLY A 13 10.80 -1.68 8.21
C GLY A 13 9.87 -0.52 7.86
N ASN A 14 10.30 0.40 6.99
CA ASN A 14 9.44 1.50 6.57
C ASN A 14 8.18 1.03 5.81
N PRO A 15 7.05 1.72 6.02
CA PRO A 15 6.81 2.66 7.13
C PRO A 15 6.61 1.93 8.45
N TRP A 16 7.08 2.53 9.54
CA TRP A 16 6.74 2.07 10.88
C TRP A 16 5.39 2.64 11.30
N LEU A 17 4.46 1.80 11.77
CA LEU A 17 3.20 2.27 12.34
C LEU A 17 3.37 2.53 13.84
N ILE A 18 3.34 3.80 14.23
CA ILE A 18 3.50 4.23 15.63
C ILE A 18 2.33 5.12 16.01
N ARG A 19 1.56 4.71 17.03
CA ARG A 19 0.39 5.46 17.52
C ARG A 19 -0.56 5.89 16.39
N ASN A 20 -0.80 4.97 15.44
CA ASN A 20 -1.67 5.19 14.29
C ASN A 20 -1.18 6.29 13.33
N SER A 21 0.13 6.46 13.22
CA SER A 21 0.79 7.33 12.24
C SER A 21 1.95 6.59 11.61
N TRP A 22 2.22 6.88 10.33
CA TRP A 22 3.44 6.39 9.68
C TRP A 22 4.65 7.20 10.11
N PHE A 23 5.71 6.48 10.43
CA PHE A 23 7.02 7.02 10.76
C PHE A 23 8.06 6.47 9.77
N MET A 24 8.64 7.38 8.98
CA MET A 24 9.62 7.05 7.94
C MET A 24 11.04 7.28 8.45
N VAL A 25 11.90 6.29 8.25
CA VAL A 25 13.31 6.31 8.64
C VAL A 25 14.20 6.35 7.40
N PHE A 26 15.05 7.36 7.28
CA PHE A 26 16.00 7.48 6.18
C PHE A 26 17.43 7.24 6.68
N SER A 27 18.25 6.59 5.88
CA SER A 27 19.70 6.55 6.11
C SER A 27 20.25 7.96 5.98
N TRP A 28 20.74 8.52 7.07
CA TRP A 28 21.37 9.84 7.04
C TRP A 28 22.76 9.76 6.40
N ASP A 29 23.02 10.68 5.49
CA ASP A 29 24.34 10.97 4.94
C ASP A 29 24.57 12.49 4.90
N ARG A 30 25.82 12.94 5.04
CA ARG A 30 26.17 14.37 5.12
C ARG A 30 25.86 15.14 3.84
N SER A 31 25.76 14.46 2.70
CA SER A 31 25.40 15.08 1.42
C SER A 31 23.88 15.29 1.26
N ILE A 32 23.07 14.65 2.10
CA ILE A 32 21.61 14.77 2.05
C ILE A 32 21.18 16.05 2.78
N ASN A 33 20.56 16.95 2.04
CA ASN A 33 19.83 18.06 2.62
C ASN A 33 18.46 17.55 3.12
N PRO A 34 18.12 17.68 4.42
CA PRO A 34 16.86 17.18 4.97
C PRO A 34 15.60 17.71 4.29
N LYS A 35 15.68 18.87 3.61
CA LYS A 35 14.56 19.46 2.87
C LYS A 35 14.26 18.74 1.54
N ASP A 36 15.21 17.98 1.03
CA ASP A 36 15.08 17.25 -0.23
C ASP A 36 14.57 15.81 -0.01
N LEU A 37 14.29 15.44 1.25
CA LEU A 37 13.67 14.16 1.59
C LEU A 37 12.21 14.15 1.15
N ASP A 38 11.85 13.10 0.41
CA ASP A 38 10.47 12.86 0.01
C ASP A 38 9.69 12.18 1.13
N PHE A 39 8.65 12.86 1.62
CA PHE A 39 7.68 12.33 2.58
C PHE A 39 6.29 12.12 1.95
N THR A 40 6.13 12.40 0.66
CA THR A 40 4.87 12.22 -0.08
C THR A 40 4.68 10.77 -0.53
N HIS A 41 5.77 10.02 -0.72
CA HIS A 41 5.73 8.61 -1.08
C HIS A 41 6.12 7.71 0.09
N VAL A 42 5.26 6.73 0.36
CA VAL A 42 5.45 5.78 1.47
C VAL A 42 5.43 4.34 0.95
N PRO A 43 6.42 3.49 1.30
CA PRO A 43 6.50 2.11 0.80
C PRO A 43 5.56 1.16 1.55
N VAL A 44 4.35 0.94 1.06
CA VAL A 44 3.32 0.15 1.75
C VAL A 44 3.20 -1.24 1.13
N TRP A 45 3.06 -2.26 2.00
CA TRP A 45 2.68 -3.61 1.58
C TRP A 45 1.16 -3.67 1.34
N ILE A 46 0.76 -4.22 0.21
CA ILE A 46 -0.63 -4.35 -0.20
C ILE A 46 -0.88 -5.81 -0.62
N GLN A 47 -1.92 -6.41 -0.06
CA GLN A 47 -2.39 -7.74 -0.41
C GLN A 47 -3.48 -7.64 -1.49
N LEU A 48 -3.36 -8.44 -2.55
CA LEU A 48 -4.29 -8.44 -3.68
C LEU A 48 -5.32 -9.58 -3.52
N TRP A 49 -6.50 -9.25 -3.00
CA TRP A 49 -7.58 -10.19 -2.71
C TRP A 49 -8.58 -10.28 -3.87
N GLY A 50 -9.19 -11.45 -4.07
CA GLY A 50 -10.11 -11.69 -5.19
C GLY A 50 -9.43 -11.95 -6.54
N LEU A 51 -8.10 -11.95 -6.58
CA LEU A 51 -7.34 -12.24 -7.79
C LEU A 51 -7.58 -13.70 -8.26
N PRO A 52 -8.01 -13.93 -9.53
CA PRO A 52 -8.20 -15.28 -10.08
C PRO A 52 -6.93 -16.13 -9.98
N LEU A 53 -7.08 -17.45 -9.78
CA LEU A 53 -5.96 -18.35 -9.50
C LEU A 53 -4.87 -18.29 -10.58
N HIS A 54 -5.24 -18.24 -11.86
CA HIS A 54 -4.30 -18.14 -12.98
C HIS A 54 -3.61 -16.77 -13.07
N CYS A 55 -4.20 -15.74 -12.48
CA CYS A 55 -3.62 -14.40 -12.41
C CYS A 55 -2.67 -14.21 -11.22
N LYS A 56 -2.60 -15.15 -10.26
CA LYS A 56 -1.72 -15.07 -9.08
C LYS A 56 -0.25 -15.28 -9.45
N THR A 57 0.35 -14.26 -10.02
CA THR A 57 1.73 -14.24 -10.49
C THR A 57 2.43 -12.95 -10.07
N VAL A 58 3.77 -13.00 -9.97
CA VAL A 58 4.60 -11.81 -9.72
C VAL A 58 4.44 -10.78 -10.84
N ALA A 59 4.27 -11.21 -12.09
CA ALA A 59 4.03 -10.31 -13.22
C ALA A 59 2.72 -9.53 -13.07
N MET A 60 1.64 -10.20 -12.67
CA MET A 60 0.37 -9.52 -12.36
C MET A 60 0.50 -8.57 -11.19
N GLY A 61 1.21 -8.95 -10.13
CA GLY A 61 1.52 -8.07 -9.01
C GLY A 61 2.21 -6.78 -9.45
N ASN A 62 3.28 -6.89 -10.25
CA ASN A 62 3.98 -5.73 -10.80
C ASN A 62 3.07 -4.86 -11.69
N LEU A 63 2.24 -5.48 -12.54
CA LEU A 63 1.32 -4.77 -13.41
C LEU A 63 0.34 -3.93 -12.58
N LEU A 64 -0.36 -4.54 -11.62
CA LEU A 64 -1.34 -3.85 -10.78
C LEU A 64 -0.68 -2.82 -9.85
N GLY A 65 0.49 -3.15 -9.29
CA GLY A 65 1.24 -2.23 -8.45
C GLY A 65 1.73 -0.99 -9.19
N SER A 66 2.10 -1.11 -10.47
CA SER A 66 2.54 0.04 -11.27
C SER A 66 1.43 1.07 -11.53
N GLN A 67 0.16 0.68 -11.37
CA GLN A 67 -0.99 1.59 -11.42
C GLN A 67 -1.23 2.35 -10.12
N LEU A 68 -0.56 1.97 -9.03
CA LEU A 68 -0.62 2.62 -7.71
C LEU A 68 0.61 3.50 -7.44
N GLY A 69 1.76 3.17 -8.03
CA GLY A 69 3.01 3.88 -7.82
C GLY A 69 4.23 3.05 -8.21
N LYS A 70 5.40 3.44 -7.72
CA LYS A 70 6.64 2.69 -7.97
C LYS A 70 6.66 1.40 -7.15
N VAL A 71 6.67 0.26 -7.83
CA VAL A 71 6.78 -1.07 -7.20
C VAL A 71 8.22 -1.31 -6.73
N GLU A 72 8.38 -1.61 -5.44
CA GLU A 72 9.65 -2.05 -4.87
C GLU A 72 9.78 -3.58 -4.91
N GLU A 73 8.68 -4.28 -4.66
CA GLU A 73 8.66 -5.74 -4.56
C GLU A 73 7.28 -6.29 -4.95
N ALA A 74 7.26 -7.47 -5.57
CA ALA A 74 6.06 -8.26 -5.75
C ALA A 74 6.39 -9.73 -5.50
N ALA A 75 5.63 -10.38 -4.62
CA ALA A 75 5.91 -11.74 -4.19
C ALA A 75 4.64 -12.54 -3.93
N LEU A 76 4.79 -13.87 -3.97
CA LEU A 76 3.73 -14.82 -3.70
C LEU A 76 3.91 -15.34 -2.27
N TYR A 77 2.85 -15.28 -1.48
CA TYR A 77 2.86 -15.74 -0.09
C TYR A 77 1.85 -16.88 0.07
N ASP A 78 2.30 -17.98 0.68
CA ASP A 78 1.48 -19.14 0.97
C ASP A 78 1.00 -19.06 2.41
N TYR A 79 -0.32 -18.95 2.61
CA TYR A 79 -0.91 -19.07 3.94
C TYR A 79 -1.16 -20.54 4.31
N PRO A 80 -1.12 -20.89 5.61
CA PRO A 80 -1.29 -22.26 6.09
C PRO A 80 -2.55 -22.99 5.56
N ASP A 81 -3.59 -22.26 5.16
CA ASP A 81 -4.87 -22.79 4.67
C ASP A 81 -5.00 -22.82 3.12
N LYS A 82 -3.90 -23.01 2.39
CA LYS A 82 -3.80 -23.13 0.90
C LYS A 82 -4.13 -21.86 0.10
N ALA A 83 -4.41 -20.74 0.76
CA ALA A 83 -4.56 -19.48 0.05
C ALA A 83 -3.19 -18.94 -0.34
N ARG A 84 -2.81 -19.10 -1.61
CA ARG A 84 -1.72 -18.31 -2.22
C ARG A 84 -2.22 -16.90 -2.45
N ILE A 85 -1.50 -15.89 -1.98
CA ILE A 85 -1.81 -14.48 -2.23
C ILE A 85 -0.65 -13.81 -2.98
N VAL A 86 -0.98 -12.79 -3.78
CA VAL A 86 0.02 -11.87 -4.30
C VAL A 86 0.09 -10.68 -3.35
N LYS A 87 1.29 -10.37 -2.86
CA LYS A 87 1.56 -9.11 -2.15
C LYS A 87 2.50 -8.26 -2.98
N ILE A 88 2.29 -6.95 -2.90
CA ILE A 88 3.14 -5.94 -3.56
C ILE A 88 3.58 -4.91 -2.53
N LYS A 89 4.82 -4.45 -2.63
CA LYS A 89 5.33 -3.30 -1.89
C LYS A 89 5.44 -2.13 -2.87
N VAL A 90 4.68 -1.08 -2.63
CA VAL A 90 4.56 0.06 -3.56
C VAL A 90 4.82 1.36 -2.81
N GLN A 91 5.57 2.26 -3.42
CA GLN A 91 5.68 3.66 -3.01
C GLN A 91 4.37 4.38 -3.35
N VAL A 92 3.46 4.45 -2.38
CA VAL A 92 2.13 5.07 -2.51
C VAL A 92 2.25 6.57 -2.27
N ASN A 93 1.66 7.37 -3.15
CA ASN A 93 1.51 8.81 -2.95
C ASN A 93 0.40 9.07 -1.90
N ILE A 94 0.75 9.66 -0.76
CA ILE A 94 -0.18 9.93 0.35
C ILE A 94 -1.00 11.20 0.16
N GLU A 95 -0.67 12.00 -0.85
CA GLU A 95 -1.45 13.16 -1.27
C GLU A 95 -2.67 12.77 -2.12
N GLU A 96 -2.76 11.49 -2.50
CA GLU A 96 -3.86 10.91 -3.23
C GLU A 96 -4.72 9.99 -2.34
N PRO A 97 -6.05 9.91 -2.59
CA PRO A 97 -6.90 8.98 -1.88
C PRO A 97 -6.43 7.53 -2.00
N ILE A 98 -6.46 6.80 -0.89
CA ILE A 98 -6.14 5.37 -0.87
C ILE A 98 -7.11 4.63 -1.79
N ARG A 99 -6.57 3.88 -2.74
CA ARG A 99 -7.37 3.14 -3.73
C ARG A 99 -7.89 1.83 -3.11
N PRO A 100 -9.21 1.59 -3.03
CA PRO A 100 -9.78 0.38 -2.42
C PRO A 100 -9.46 -0.91 -3.17
N GLY A 101 -9.17 -0.81 -4.46
CA GLY A 101 -9.02 -1.96 -5.34
C GLY A 101 -9.08 -1.56 -6.80
N ILE A 102 -9.19 -2.56 -7.67
CA ILE A 102 -9.30 -2.35 -9.10
C ILE A 102 -10.11 -3.46 -9.78
N PHE A 103 -10.86 -3.10 -10.81
CA PHE A 103 -11.44 -4.08 -11.71
C PHE A 103 -10.38 -4.59 -12.70
N ILE A 104 -10.22 -5.90 -12.77
CA ILE A 104 -9.44 -6.57 -13.83
C ILE A 104 -10.37 -7.41 -14.67
N GLY A 105 -10.04 -7.61 -15.94
CA GLY A 105 -10.86 -8.47 -16.78
C GLY A 105 -10.41 -8.55 -18.22
N ASN A 106 -10.97 -9.53 -18.92
CA ASN A 106 -10.84 -9.70 -20.36
C ASN A 106 -12.11 -10.39 -20.91
N SER A 107 -12.19 -10.55 -22.23
CA SER A 107 -13.37 -11.14 -22.89
C SER A 107 -13.61 -12.63 -22.55
N LYS A 108 -12.61 -13.34 -22.01
CA LYS A 108 -12.72 -14.75 -21.61
C LYS A 108 -13.10 -14.92 -20.14
N ASP A 109 -12.46 -14.15 -19.26
CA ASP A 109 -12.56 -14.30 -17.80
C ASP A 109 -13.63 -13.38 -17.18
N GLY A 110 -14.21 -12.46 -17.96
CA GLY A 110 -15.13 -11.44 -17.46
C GLY A 110 -14.40 -10.36 -16.67
N ILE A 111 -15.16 -9.56 -15.92
CA ILE A 111 -14.65 -8.50 -15.04
C ILE A 111 -14.74 -8.96 -13.59
N THR A 112 -13.66 -8.81 -12.82
CA THR A 112 -13.56 -9.18 -11.41
C THR A 112 -12.95 -8.03 -10.61
N TRP A 113 -13.52 -7.74 -9.43
CA TRP A 113 -12.94 -6.78 -8.48
C TRP A 113 -11.79 -7.42 -7.70
N VAL A 114 -10.64 -6.74 -7.68
CA VAL A 114 -9.49 -7.08 -6.85
C VAL A 114 -9.41 -6.08 -5.71
N ASP A 115 -9.65 -6.57 -4.49
CA ASP A 115 -9.63 -5.79 -3.24
C ASP A 115 -8.19 -5.58 -2.78
N PHE A 116 -7.82 -4.32 -2.51
CA PHE A 116 -6.49 -3.94 -2.03
C PHE A 116 -6.53 -3.80 -0.50
N ARG A 117 -5.82 -4.70 0.20
CA ARG A 117 -5.68 -4.62 1.66
C ARG A 117 -4.29 -4.15 2.04
N TYR A 118 -4.23 -2.94 2.56
CA TYR A 118 -3.00 -2.28 2.96
C TYR A 118 -2.55 -2.77 4.34
N GLU A 119 -1.30 -3.21 4.46
CA GLU A 119 -0.71 -3.59 5.74
C GLU A 119 -0.21 -2.34 6.47
N ASN A 120 -0.47 -2.28 7.77
CA ASN A 120 -0.07 -1.15 8.63
C ASN A 120 -0.62 0.21 8.16
N LEU A 121 -1.78 0.27 7.51
CA LEU A 121 -2.43 1.53 7.14
C LEU A 121 -2.90 2.29 8.41
N PRO A 122 -2.48 3.54 8.62
CA PRO A 122 -2.94 4.37 9.73
C PRO A 122 -4.36 4.85 9.48
N MET A 123 -4.87 5.70 10.38
CA MET A 123 -6.13 6.42 10.14
C MET A 123 -6.05 7.21 8.83
N PHE A 124 -7.08 6.98 8.02
CA PHE A 124 -7.41 7.75 6.85
C PHE A 124 -8.87 8.18 6.95
N CYS A 125 -9.23 9.21 6.20
CA CYS A 125 -10.57 9.74 6.19
C CYS A 125 -11.45 8.92 5.22
N PHE A 126 -12.59 8.42 5.68
CA PHE A 126 -13.54 7.71 4.83
C PHE A 126 -14.26 8.64 3.84
N THR A 127 -14.28 9.96 4.08
CA THR A 127 -14.92 10.94 3.19
C THR A 127 -14.09 11.28 1.95
N CYS A 128 -12.78 11.47 2.12
CA CYS A 128 -11.88 11.89 1.03
C CYS A 128 -10.81 10.83 0.67
N GLY A 129 -10.69 9.76 1.46
CA GLY A 129 -9.72 8.68 1.26
C GLY A 129 -8.27 9.01 1.63
N LEU A 130 -7.98 10.23 2.11
CA LEU A 130 -6.62 10.66 2.44
C LEU A 130 -6.18 10.23 3.84
N VAL A 131 -4.89 9.92 3.97
CA VAL A 131 -4.26 9.58 5.26
C VAL A 131 -4.03 10.84 6.11
N GLY A 132 -4.20 10.72 7.43
CA GLY A 132 -3.75 11.74 8.39
C GLY A 132 -4.84 12.55 9.09
N HIS A 133 -6.12 12.36 8.74
CA HIS A 133 -7.25 12.97 9.45
C HIS A 133 -8.47 12.05 9.46
N ASN A 134 -9.46 12.37 10.30
CA ASN A 134 -10.77 11.73 10.36
C ASN A 134 -11.82 12.62 9.69
N GLU A 135 -13.05 12.10 9.56
CA GLU A 135 -14.18 12.78 8.90
C GLU A 135 -14.53 14.11 9.57
N GLU A 136 -14.40 14.19 10.90
CA GLU A 136 -14.67 15.40 11.69
C GLU A 136 -13.74 16.57 11.32
N LYS A 137 -12.54 16.27 10.82
CA LYS A 137 -11.51 17.24 10.41
C LYS A 137 -11.32 17.29 8.90
N CYS A 138 -12.24 16.69 8.13
CA CYS A 138 -12.16 16.67 6.67
C CYS A 138 -12.67 17.99 6.10
N GLU A 139 -11.82 18.65 5.32
CA GLU A 139 -12.17 19.84 4.52
C GLU A 139 -12.30 19.52 3.02
N GLY A 140 -12.11 18.25 2.66
CA GLY A 140 -12.16 17.78 1.28
C GLY A 140 -13.59 17.60 0.75
N PRO A 141 -13.77 17.56 -0.58
CA PRO A 141 -15.04 17.20 -1.17
C PRO A 141 -15.41 15.76 -0.78
N ILE A 142 -16.71 15.49 -0.62
CA ILE A 142 -17.21 14.13 -0.45
C ILE A 142 -16.87 13.36 -1.72
N THR A 143 -15.93 12.43 -1.63
CA THR A 143 -15.71 11.47 -2.70
C THR A 143 -16.77 10.39 -2.58
N GLU A 144 -17.49 10.09 -3.65
CA GLU A 144 -18.38 8.93 -3.66
C GLU A 144 -17.50 7.70 -3.42
N ILE A 145 -17.59 7.11 -2.23
CA ILE A 145 -17.05 5.78 -1.97
C ILE A 145 -17.79 4.87 -2.96
N ILE A 146 -17.10 4.44 -4.01
CA ILE A 146 -17.65 3.46 -4.95
C ILE A 146 -18.09 2.26 -4.10
N GLU A 147 -19.38 1.93 -4.14
CA GLU A 147 -19.93 0.76 -3.47
C GLU A 147 -19.08 -0.47 -3.84
N GLY A 148 -18.43 -1.07 -2.84
CA GLY A 148 -17.35 -2.03 -3.07
C GLY A 148 -16.21 -1.97 -2.05
N SER A 149 -16.30 -1.02 -1.11
CA SER A 149 -15.66 -0.97 0.21
C SER A 149 -14.16 -1.25 0.21
N VAL A 150 -13.36 -0.19 0.37
CA VAL A 150 -12.08 -0.29 1.09
C VAL A 150 -12.35 -1.19 2.29
N ASN A 151 -11.76 -2.38 2.36
CA ASN A 151 -11.92 -3.19 3.54
C ASN A 151 -11.03 -2.57 4.63
N PRO A 152 -11.59 -1.91 5.67
CA PRO A 152 -10.78 -1.29 6.71
C PRO A 152 -10.10 -2.34 7.59
N ARG A 153 -10.40 -3.64 7.38
CA ARG A 153 -9.72 -4.76 8.02
C ARG A 153 -8.51 -5.16 7.19
N GLY A 154 -7.41 -4.44 7.40
CA GLY A 154 -6.12 -5.09 7.55
C GLY A 154 -6.17 -6.07 8.71
#